data_AF-A0A3P7LSG2-F1
#
_entry.id   AF-A0A3P7LSG2-F1
#
_cell.length_a   1.000
_cell.length_b   1.000
_cell.length_c   1.000
_cell.angle_alpha   90.00
_cell.angle_beta   90.00
_cell.angle_gamma   90.00
#
_symmetry.space_group_name_H-M   'P 1'
#
loop_
_entity.id
_entity.type
_entity.pdbx_description
1 polymer ?
#
loop_
_entity_poly.entity_id
_entity_poly.type
_entity_poly.pdbx_seq_one_letter_code
_entity_poly.pdbx_strand_id
1 'polypeptide(L)'
;MDQGTDAMDVLMGKIVPVKLGIIGVVNRSQQAIIDNKPISDAIKDEQSFLHRKYPTLASRNGTPYLAKKLNLVRIFNLLTG
;
A
#
# COMPACT_ATOMS: atom_id res chain seq x y z
N MET A 1 7.94 -7.99 -9.47
CA MET A 1 7.01 -9.09 -9.79
C MET A 1 7.47 -9.67 -11.10
N ASP A 2 7.64 -10.99 -11.15
CA ASP A 2 7.96 -11.66 -12.39
C ASP A 2 6.79 -11.50 -13.37
N GLN A 3 7.13 -11.44 -14.65
CA GLN A 3 6.13 -11.33 -15.69
C GLN A 3 5.15 -12.52 -15.59
N GLY A 4 3.85 -12.22 -15.46
CA GLY A 4 2.81 -13.22 -15.28
C GLY A 4 2.40 -13.50 -13.82
N THR A 5 3.08 -12.92 -12.83
CA THR A 5 2.69 -13.02 -11.41
C THR A 5 1.88 -11.81 -10.96
N ASP A 6 0.85 -12.04 -10.14
CA ASP A 6 0.01 -10.99 -9.59
C ASP A 6 -0.33 -11.25 -8.10
N ALA A 7 -0.48 -10.19 -7.31
CA ALA A 7 -0.74 -10.29 -5.87
C ALA A 7 -2.21 -10.07 -5.48
N MET A 8 -3.16 -10.05 -6.42
CA MET A 8 -4.57 -9.76 -6.11
C MET A 8 -5.13 -10.65 -4.99
N ASP A 9 -4.91 -11.96 -5.07
CA ASP A 9 -5.45 -12.89 -4.07
C ASP A 9 -4.77 -12.78 -2.71
N VAL A 10 -3.52 -12.32 -2.67
CA VAL A 10 -2.82 -11.97 -1.41
C VAL A 10 -3.41 -10.69 -0.83
N LEU A 11 -3.55 -9.62 -1.62
CA LEU A 11 -4.12 -8.35 -1.17
C LEU A 11 -5.58 -8.47 -0.73
N MET A 12 -6.32 -9.43 -1.29
CA MET A 12 -7.68 -9.79 -0.86
C MET A 12 -7.73 -10.71 0.37
N GLY A 13 -6.58 -11.21 0.85
CA GLY A 13 -6.49 -12.12 1.98
C GLY A 13 -7.03 -13.53 1.71
N LYS A 14 -7.19 -13.92 0.43
CA LYS A 14 -7.66 -15.27 0.05
C LYS A 14 -6.59 -16.33 0.27
N ILE A 15 -5.32 -15.98 0.05
CA ILE A 15 -4.19 -16.90 0.23
C ILE A 15 -3.74 -16.91 1.70
N VAL A 16 -3.57 -15.73 2.30
CA VAL A 16 -3.19 -15.58 3.70
C VAL A 16 -4.18 -14.63 4.38
N PRO A 17 -5.14 -15.14 5.17
CA PRO A 17 -6.11 -14.30 5.86
C PRO A 17 -5.47 -13.61 7.07
N VAL A 18 -5.58 -12.27 7.12
CA VAL A 18 -5.07 -11.44 8.23
C VAL A 18 -6.19 -10.58 8.79
N LYS A 19 -6.35 -10.56 10.12
CA LYS A 19 -7.47 -9.88 10.81
C LYS A 19 -7.60 -8.39 10.48
N LEU A 20 -6.47 -7.69 10.31
CA LEU A 20 -6.44 -6.26 9.98
C LEU A 20 -6.37 -5.97 8.48
N GLY A 21 -6.41 -7.01 7.65
CA GLY A 21 -6.22 -6.92 6.20
C GLY A 21 -4.75 -6.80 5.79
N ILE A 22 -4.53 -6.79 4.48
CA ILE A 22 -3.22 -6.63 3.85
C ILE A 22 -3.25 -5.35 3.01
N ILE A 23 -2.21 -4.52 3.14
CA ILE A 23 -2.08 -3.24 2.45
C ILE A 23 -0.79 -3.25 1.65
N GLY A 24 -0.90 -3.22 0.33
CA GLY A 24 0.21 -3.06 -0.60
C GLY A 24 0.64 -1.60 -0.71
N VAL A 25 1.96 -1.39 -0.80
CA VAL A 25 2.60 -0.07 -0.97
C VAL A 25 3.64 -0.14 -2.08
N VAL A 26 3.91 0.99 -2.72
CA VAL A 26 4.95 1.12 -3.74
C VAL A 26 5.91 2.22 -3.31
N ASN A 27 7.17 1.82 -3.13
CA ASN A 27 8.24 2.72 -2.69
C ASN A 27 9.12 3.17 -3.87
N ARG A 28 10.03 4.11 -3.58
CA ARG A 28 11.07 4.53 -4.53
C ARG A 28 11.97 3.35 -4.90
N SER A 29 12.29 3.24 -6.19
CA SER A 29 13.34 2.35 -6.67
C SER A 29 14.73 2.87 -6.29
N GLN A 30 15.75 2.03 -6.45
CA GLN A 30 17.13 2.44 -6.20
C GLN A 30 17.53 3.67 -7.02
N GLN A 31 17.16 3.71 -8.30
CA GLN A 31 17.42 4.86 -9.17
C GLN A 31 16.70 6.12 -8.65
N ALA A 32 15.42 6.00 -8.29
CA ALA A 32 14.65 7.14 -7.77
C ALA A 32 15.20 7.67 -6.42
N ILE A 33 15.90 6.84 -5.65
CA ILE A 33 16.63 7.29 -4.46
C ILE A 33 17.88 8.07 -4.86
N ILE A 34 18.67 7.56 -5.80
CA ILE A 34 19.87 8.24 -6.34
C ILE A 34 19.50 9.60 -6.93
N ASP A 35 18.39 9.67 -7.66
CA ASP A 35 17.87 10.90 -8.28
C ASP A 35 17.22 11.85 -7.26
N ASN A 36 17.21 11.49 -5.97
CA ASN A 36 16.56 12.25 -4.90
C ASN A 36 15.09 12.58 -5.21
N LYS A 37 14.35 11.64 -5.81
CA LYS A 37 12.93 11.84 -6.15
C LYS A 37 12.16 12.26 -4.89
N PRO A 38 11.43 13.39 -4.93
CA PRO A 38 10.68 13.88 -3.78
C PRO A 38 9.57 12.91 -3.39
N ILE A 39 9.29 12.82 -2.10
CA ILE A 39 8.29 11.89 -1.55
C ILE A 39 6.89 12.18 -2.13
N SER A 40 6.55 13.45 -2.36
CA SER A 40 5.28 13.83 -2.99
C SER A 40 5.08 13.18 -4.35
N ASP A 41 6.14 13.08 -5.16
CA ASP A 41 6.05 12.49 -6.48
C ASP A 41 6.10 10.96 -6.42
N ALA A 42 6.82 10.40 -5.44
CA ALA A 42 6.74 8.96 -5.18
C ALA A 42 5.31 8.52 -4.79
N ILE A 43 4.58 9.33 -4.02
CA ILE A 43 3.18 9.06 -3.67
C ILE A 43 2.27 9.14 -4.91
N LYS A 44 2.49 10.10 -5.81
CA LYS A 44 1.72 10.20 -7.07
C LYS A 44 1.97 9.00 -7.98
N ASP A 45 3.22 8.55 -8.08
CA ASP A 45 3.60 7.34 -8.82
C ASP A 45 2.93 6.11 -8.22
N GLU A 46 2.96 5.96 -6.90
CA GLU A 46 2.29 4.87 -6.18
C GLU A 46 0.79 4.84 -6.51
N GLN A 47 0.11 5.99 -6.40
CA GLN A 47 -1.31 6.09 -6.75
C GLN A 47 -1.56 5.71 -8.21
N SER A 48 -0.76 6.24 -9.14
CA SER A 48 -0.90 5.96 -10.57
C SER A 48 -0.71 4.47 -10.87
N PHE A 49 0.29 3.85 -10.24
CA PHE A 49 0.54 2.41 -10.35
C PHE A 49 -0.64 1.60 -9.81
N LEU A 50 -1.14 1.92 -8.62
CA LEU A 50 -2.24 1.20 -7.98
C LEU A 50 -3.53 1.30 -8.78
N HIS A 51 -3.87 2.49 -9.31
CA HIS A 51 -5.06 2.66 -10.15
C HIS A 51 -4.95 1.87 -11.46
N ARG A 52 -3.75 1.76 -12.04
CA ARG A 52 -3.53 1.01 -13.28
C ARG A 52 -3.51 -0.51 -13.06
N LYS A 53 -2.82 -0.97 -12.02
CA LYS A 53 -2.57 -2.42 -11.78
C LYS A 53 -3.65 -3.07 -10.93
N TYR A 54 -4.22 -2.35 -9.96
CA TYR A 54 -5.20 -2.84 -9.00
C TYR A 54 -6.37 -1.84 -8.82
N PRO A 55 -7.11 -1.50 -9.88
CA PRO A 55 -8.10 -0.41 -9.87
C PRO A 55 -9.15 -0.55 -8.76
N THR A 56 -9.64 -1.78 -8.51
CA THR A 56 -10.66 -2.05 -7.49
C THR A 56 -10.11 -1.99 -6.05
N LEU A 57 -8.79 -2.09 -5.88
CA LEU A 57 -8.13 -2.06 -4.58
C LEU A 57 -7.38 -0.75 -4.31
N ALA A 58 -7.24 0.13 -5.31
CA ALA A 58 -6.43 1.35 -5.23
C ALA A 58 -6.82 2.27 -4.06
N SER A 59 -8.13 2.37 -3.76
CA SER A 59 -8.64 3.17 -2.65
C SER A 59 -8.35 2.62 -1.24
N ARG A 60 -7.93 1.35 -1.15
CA ARG A 60 -7.62 0.63 0.10
C ARG A 60 -6.16 0.21 0.20
N ASN A 61 -5.31 0.72 -0.68
CA ASN A 61 -3.88 0.46 -0.73
C ASN A 61 -3.09 1.76 -0.80
N GLY A 62 -1.78 1.64 -0.70
CA GLY A 62 -0.85 2.77 -0.74
C GLY A 62 -0.56 3.37 0.62
N THR A 63 0.53 4.12 0.65
CA THR A 63 1.11 4.74 1.83
C THR A 63 0.13 5.64 2.58
N PRO A 64 -0.69 6.49 1.92
CA PRO A 64 -1.68 7.31 2.62
C PRO A 64 -2.74 6.49 3.36
N TYR A 65 -3.22 5.39 2.76
CA TYR A 65 -4.20 4.51 3.38
C TYR A 65 -3.59 3.76 4.57
N LEU A 66 -2.35 3.28 4.42
CA LEU A 66 -1.60 2.64 5.49
C LEU A 66 -1.46 3.57 6.71
N ALA A 67 -1.03 4.81 6.50
CA ALA A 67 -0.88 5.79 7.57
C ALA A 67 -2.20 6.04 8.32
N LYS A 68 -3.31 6.20 7.57
CA LYS A 68 -4.65 6.34 8.17
C LYS A 68 -5.03 5.13 9.01
N LYS A 69 -4.78 3.91 8.51
CA LYS A 69 -5.10 2.67 9.22
C LYS A 69 -4.27 2.50 10.50
N LEU A 70 -2.98 2.78 10.45
CA LEU A 70 -2.10 2.72 11.63
C LEU A 70 -2.56 3.72 12.71
N ASN A 71 -2.96 4.93 12.32
CA ASN A 71 -3.50 5.91 13.25
C ASN A 71 -4.78 5.43 13.93
N LEU A 72 -5.69 4.80 13.18
CA LEU A 72 -6.91 4.23 13.75
C LEU A 72 -6.62 3.10 14.75
N VAL A 73 -5.68 2.20 14.43
CA VAL A 73 -5.26 1.13 15.34
C VAL A 73 -4.64 1.72 16.61
N ARG A 74 -3.81 2.75 16.48
CA ARG A 74 -3.22 3.45 17.63
C ARG A 74 -4.30 4.05 18.53
N ILE A 75 -5.28 4.75 17.95
CA ILE A 75 -6.38 5.36 18.70
C ILE A 75 -7.23 4.28 19.38
N PHE A 76 -7.56 3.20 18.67
CA PHE A 76 -8.33 2.10 19.24
C PHE A 76 -7.65 1.52 20.49
N ASN A 77 -6.34 1.30 20.44
CA ASN A 77 -5.58 0.78 21.59
C ASN A 77 -5.53 1.78 22.76
N LEU A 78 -5.60 3.09 22.51
CA LEU A 78 -5.64 4.12 23.56
C LEU A 78 -7.02 4.24 24.23
N LEU A 79 -8.10 3.83 23.55
CA LEU A 79 -9.48 3.94 24.07
C LEU A 79 -9.98 2.66 24.74
N THR A 80 -9.28 1.54 24.54
CA THR A 80 -9.69 0.21 25.01
C THR A 80 -8.73 -0.42 26.03
N GLY A 81 -7.62 0.27 26.35
CA GLY A 81 -6.73 -0.04 27.46
C GLY A 81 -6.94 0.91 28.62
#